data_AF-A0A146JCJ3-F1
#
_entry.id   AF-A0A146JCJ3-F1
#
_cell.length_a   1.000
_cell.length_b   1.000
_cell.length_c   1.000
_cell.angle_alpha   90.00
_cell.angle_beta   90.00
_cell.angle_gamma   90.00
#
_symmetry.space_group_name_H-M   'P 1'
#
loop_
_entity.id
_entity.type
_entity.pdbx_description
1 polymer ?
#
loop_
_entity_poly.entity_id
_entity_poly.type
_entity_poly.pdbx_seq_one_letter_code
_entity_poly.pdbx_strand_id
1 'polypeptide(L)'
;MKPVFDKISEVSLTPYLKKQISDVQAIENAKQPLKEFMLKNTRKEDLKLFLDISKEKPQKPEDVSMTTLIPAFMISEIKTAFEIVFILYLPFLVIDFVVASILMSMGMMMIPPMFISLPFKLMLFVLADGWELLTKALIQSYKF
;
A
#
# COMPACT_ATOMS: atom_id res chain seq x y z
N MET A 1 -7.39 -8.80 1.33
CA MET A 1 -8.37 -8.62 2.44
C MET A 1 -9.29 -9.82 2.69
N LYS A 2 -9.53 -10.73 1.72
CA LYS A 2 -10.45 -11.87 1.90
C LYS A 2 -10.30 -12.61 3.25
N PRO A 3 -9.10 -13.02 3.71
CA PRO A 3 -8.97 -13.74 5.00
C PRO A 3 -9.42 -12.92 6.22
N VAL A 4 -9.27 -11.60 6.18
CA VAL A 4 -9.70 -10.69 7.25
C VAL A 4 -11.23 -10.58 7.25
N PHE A 5 -11.85 -10.44 6.07
CA PHE A 5 -13.31 -10.43 5.95
C PHE A 5 -13.95 -11.76 6.33
N ASP A 6 -13.33 -12.89 5.98
CA ASP A 6 -13.80 -14.21 6.37
C ASP A 6 -13.79 -14.34 7.91
N LYS A 7 -12.70 -13.93 8.58
CA LYS A 7 -12.63 -13.88 10.04
C LYS A 7 -13.71 -12.98 10.65
N ILE A 8 -13.88 -11.75 10.14
CA ILE A 8 -14.94 -10.83 10.62
C ILE A 8 -16.32 -11.46 10.46
N SER A 9 -16.56 -12.16 9.35
CA SER A 9 -17.82 -12.84 9.10
C SER A 9 -18.11 -13.93 10.13
N GLU A 10 -17.09 -14.69 10.51
CA GLU A 10 -17.18 -15.77 11.49
C GLU A 10 -17.37 -15.23 12.92
N VAL A 11 -16.58 -14.24 13.34
CA VAL A 11 -16.56 -13.77 14.74
C VAL A 11 -17.59 -12.68 15.04
N SER A 12 -18.12 -12.01 14.03
CA SER A 12 -19.01 -10.85 14.18
C SER A 12 -20.29 -10.95 13.36
N LEU A 13 -20.21 -11.00 12.02
CA LEU A 13 -21.40 -10.88 11.16
C LEU A 13 -22.39 -12.04 11.34
N THR A 14 -21.89 -13.29 11.33
CA THR A 14 -22.74 -14.48 11.42
C THR A 14 -23.42 -14.60 12.79
N PRO A 15 -22.70 -14.46 13.93
CA PRO A 15 -23.34 -14.45 15.26
C PRO A 15 -24.33 -13.29 15.43
N TYR A 16 -24.02 -12.12 14.86
CA TYR A 16 -24.91 -10.95 14.91
C TYR A 16 -26.24 -11.19 14.18
N LEU A 17 -26.17 -11.70 12.95
CA LEU A 17 -27.37 -12.05 12.16
C LEU A 17 -28.21 -13.16 12.83
N LYS A 18 -27.55 -14.06 13.56
CA LYS A 18 -28.21 -15.09 14.39
C LYS A 18 -28.72 -14.55 15.73
N LYS A 19 -28.59 -13.24 16.01
CA LYS A 19 -28.95 -12.58 17.27
C LYS A 19 -28.28 -13.19 18.51
N GLN A 20 -27.09 -13.76 18.34
CA GLN A 20 -26.31 -14.39 19.41
C GLN A 20 -25.46 -13.37 20.17
N ILE A 21 -25.17 -12.23 19.55
CA ILE A 21 -24.38 -11.13 20.13
C ILE A 21 -25.10 -9.80 19.92
N SER A 22 -24.82 -8.83 20.79
CA SER A 22 -25.34 -7.46 20.66
C SER A 22 -24.61 -6.67 19.58
N ASP A 23 -25.17 -5.53 19.16
CA ASP A 23 -24.54 -4.60 18.21
C ASP A 23 -23.14 -4.17 18.69
N VAL A 24 -23.02 -3.87 20.00
CA VAL A 24 -21.76 -3.43 20.61
C VAL A 24 -20.71 -4.54 20.58
N GLN A 25 -21.10 -5.77 20.91
CA GLN A 25 -20.18 -6.91 20.87
C GLN A 25 -19.77 -7.26 19.44
N ALA A 26 -20.68 -7.15 18.47
CA ALA A 26 -20.37 -7.35 17.07
C ALA A 26 -19.30 -6.38 16.58
N ILE A 27 -19.39 -5.10 16.96
CA ILE A 27 -18.40 -4.07 16.63
C ILE A 27 -17.05 -4.39 17.27
N GLU A 28 -17.01 -4.75 18.56
CA GLU A 28 -15.75 -5.11 19.23
C GLU A 28 -15.09 -6.34 18.61
N ASN A 29 -15.86 -7.38 18.32
CA ASN A 29 -15.34 -8.59 17.66
C ASN A 29 -14.81 -8.30 16.25
N ALA A 30 -15.45 -7.40 15.49
CA ALA A 30 -15.01 -7.01 14.16
C ALA A 30 -13.72 -6.18 14.17
N LYS A 31 -13.48 -5.38 15.22
CA LYS A 31 -12.27 -4.56 15.36
C LYS A 31 -11.02 -5.41 15.50
N GLN A 32 -11.09 -6.56 16.14
CA GLN A 32 -9.90 -7.36 16.46
C GLN A 32 -9.17 -7.90 15.21
N PRO A 33 -9.83 -8.57 14.24
CA PRO A 33 -9.17 -8.99 12.99
C PRO A 33 -8.59 -7.83 12.18
N LEU A 34 -9.25 -6.66 12.19
CA LEU A 34 -8.77 -5.45 11.52
C LEU A 34 -7.52 -4.91 12.21
N LYS A 35 -7.53 -4.85 13.55
CA LYS A 35 -6.39 -4.42 14.36
C LYS A 35 -5.17 -5.30 14.11
N GLU A 36 -5.35 -6.62 14.14
CA GLU A 36 -4.28 -7.60 13.86
C GLU A 36 -3.69 -7.38 12.46
N PHE A 37 -4.54 -7.22 11.45
CA PHE A 37 -4.10 -6.95 10.08
C PHE A 37 -3.29 -5.66 9.98
N MET A 38 -3.78 -4.56 10.57
CA MET A 38 -3.07 -3.28 10.54
C MET A 38 -1.75 -3.36 11.30
N LEU A 39 -1.71 -3.92 12.51
CA LEU A 39 -0.47 -4.07 13.27
C LEU A 39 0.60 -4.86 12.52
N LYS A 40 0.21 -5.90 11.76
CA LYS A 40 1.12 -6.72 10.97
C LYS A 40 1.72 -5.99 9.76
N ASN A 41 1.00 -5.01 9.21
CA ASN A 41 1.40 -4.29 8.00
C ASN A 41 1.88 -2.85 8.28
N THR A 42 1.74 -2.34 9.50
CA THR A 42 2.32 -1.06 9.92
C THR A 42 3.79 -1.20 10.28
N ARG A 43 4.65 -0.33 9.72
CA ARG A 43 6.07 -0.23 10.09
C ARG A 43 6.22 0.21 11.55
N LYS A 44 7.22 -0.34 12.24
CA LYS A 44 7.43 -0.08 13.67
C LYS A 44 7.75 1.39 13.94
N GLU A 45 8.48 2.01 13.03
CA GLU A 45 8.92 3.40 13.08
C GLU A 45 7.71 4.34 12.95
N ASP A 46 6.79 4.03 12.04
CA ASP A 46 5.56 4.80 11.82
C ASP A 46 4.60 4.64 13.00
N LEU A 47 4.43 3.42 13.51
CA LEU A 47 3.62 3.18 14.71
C LEU A 47 4.18 3.95 15.91
N LYS A 48 5.49 3.92 16.12
CA LYS A 48 6.16 4.63 17.21
C LYS A 48 5.92 6.13 17.14
N LEU A 49 6.05 6.74 15.96
CA LEU A 49 5.78 8.16 15.76
C LEU A 49 4.37 8.54 16.24
N PHE A 50 3.37 7.77 15.87
CA PHE A 50 1.98 8.06 16.25
C PHE A 50 1.69 7.78 17.73
N LEU A 51 2.34 6.79 18.34
CA LEU A 51 2.28 6.57 19.79
C LEU A 51 2.88 7.73 20.57
N ASP A 52 4.01 8.28 20.09
CA ASP A 52 4.66 9.43 20.71
C ASP A 52 3.79 10.69 20.61
N ILE A 53 3.12 10.90 19.47
CA ILE A 53 2.17 12.00 19.24
C ILE A 53 0.93 11.86 20.13
N SER A 54 0.36 10.67 20.23
CA SER A 54 -0.83 10.40 21.05
C SER A 54 -0.51 10.29 22.55
N LYS A 55 0.78 10.27 22.92
CA LYS A 55 1.29 10.01 24.29
C LYS A 55 0.78 8.68 24.86
N GLU A 56 0.44 7.75 23.97
CA GLU A 56 -0.10 6.45 24.33
C GLU A 56 1.04 5.48 24.68
N LYS A 57 0.90 4.77 25.80
CA LYS A 57 1.90 3.79 26.27
C LYS A 57 1.25 2.42 26.41
N PRO A 58 0.98 1.73 25.29
CA PRO A 58 0.39 0.41 25.32
C PRO A 58 1.40 -0.60 25.90
N GLN A 59 0.93 -1.54 26.73
CA GLN A 59 1.79 -2.59 27.27
C GLN A 59 2.01 -3.72 26.25
N LYS A 60 0.99 -3.97 25.42
CA LYS A 60 1.01 -4.93 24.32
C LYS A 60 0.63 -4.24 23.00
N PRO A 61 1.10 -4.74 21.84
CA PRO A 61 0.68 -4.22 20.53
C PRO A 61 -0.85 -4.19 20.35
N GLU A 62 -1.56 -5.14 20.95
CA GLU A 62 -3.03 -5.24 20.92
C GLU A 62 -3.73 -4.11 21.67
N ASP A 63 -3.06 -3.48 22.64
CA ASP A 63 -3.64 -2.41 23.46
C ASP A 63 -3.69 -1.08 22.70
N VAL A 64 -3.00 -0.97 21.56
CA VAL A 64 -2.96 0.25 20.74
C VAL A 64 -4.37 0.65 20.33
N SER A 65 -4.74 1.90 20.60
CA SER A 65 -6.01 2.48 20.20
C SER A 65 -6.14 2.53 18.69
N MET A 66 -7.36 2.29 18.21
CA MET A 66 -7.66 2.32 16.79
C MET A 66 -7.53 3.72 16.18
N THR A 67 -7.73 4.76 17.00
CA THR A 67 -7.51 6.16 16.62
C THR A 67 -6.03 6.48 16.35
N THR A 68 -5.12 5.71 16.95
CA THR A 68 -3.66 5.84 16.76
C THR A 68 -3.17 4.91 15.65
N LEU A 69 -3.68 3.68 15.62
CA LEU A 69 -3.25 2.66 14.66
C LEU A 69 -3.65 2.98 13.21
N ILE A 70 -4.89 3.46 12.99
CA ILE A 70 -5.38 3.78 11.63
C ILE A 70 -4.47 4.80 10.92
N PRO A 71 -4.16 5.98 11.49
CA PRO A 71 -3.28 6.94 10.82
C PRO A 71 -1.85 6.44 10.68
N ALA A 72 -1.32 5.68 11.66
CA ALA A 72 0.00 5.05 11.53
C ALA A 72 0.07 4.07 10.35
N PHE A 73 -0.96 3.22 10.23
CA PHE A 73 -1.10 2.28 9.12
C PHE A 73 -1.17 3.02 7.77
N MET A 74 -2.03 4.04 7.65
CA MET A 74 -2.15 4.81 6.40
C MET A 74 -0.82 5.43 5.95
N ILE A 75 -0.04 6.02 6.87
CA ILE A 75 1.26 6.59 6.54
C ILE A 75 2.27 5.51 6.13
N SER A 76 2.28 4.37 6.82
CA SER A 76 3.12 3.21 6.47
C SER A 76 2.80 2.68 5.06
N GLU A 77 1.52 2.61 4.70
CA GLU A 77 1.06 2.17 3.38
C GLU A 77 1.43 3.19 2.29
N ILE A 78 1.26 4.49 2.55
CA ILE A 78 1.66 5.54 1.60
C ILE A 78 3.16 5.45 1.32
N LYS A 79 4.00 5.32 2.35
CA LYS A 79 5.45 5.17 2.17
C LYS A 79 5.80 3.95 1.32
N THR A 80 5.17 2.81 1.61
CA THR A 80 5.37 1.58 0.85
C THR A 80 4.92 1.72 -0.61
N ALA A 81 3.80 2.39 -0.86
CA ALA A 81 3.33 2.69 -2.21
C ALA A 81 4.33 3.58 -2.98
N PHE A 82 4.90 4.61 -2.34
CA PHE A 82 5.93 5.45 -2.95
C PHE A 82 7.21 4.68 -3.27
N GLU A 83 7.66 3.78 -2.39
CA GLU A 83 8.82 2.90 -2.66
C GLU A 83 8.57 2.01 -3.89
N ILE A 84 7.39 1.40 -3.99
CA ILE A 84 7.00 0.56 -5.13
C ILE A 84 6.98 1.39 -6.42
N VAL A 85 6.29 2.53 -6.41
CA VAL A 85 6.20 3.44 -7.57
C VAL A 85 7.58 3.92 -8.00
N PHE A 86 8.45 4.26 -7.06
CA PHE A 86 9.80 4.71 -7.36
C PHE A 86 10.60 3.64 -8.11
N ILE A 87 10.60 2.41 -7.61
CA ILE A 87 11.31 1.29 -8.24
C ILE A 87 10.77 1.02 -9.66
N LEU A 88 9.45 1.04 -9.82
CA LEU A 88 8.79 0.84 -11.11
C LEU A 88 9.04 1.99 -12.10
N TYR A 89 9.29 3.20 -11.60
CA TYR A 89 9.53 4.38 -12.42
C TYR A 89 10.96 4.41 -13.02
N LEU A 90 11.94 3.81 -12.34
CA LEU A 90 13.34 3.79 -12.77
C LEU A 90 13.57 3.36 -14.24
N PRO A 91 13.00 2.25 -14.75
CA PRO A 91 13.20 1.87 -16.16
C PRO A 91 12.67 2.92 -17.14
N PHE A 92 11.55 3.58 -16.82
CA PHE A 92 11.01 4.64 -17.69
C PHE A 92 11.87 5.90 -17.68
N LEU A 93 12.48 6.22 -16.54
CA LEU A 93 13.41 7.32 -16.40
C LEU A 93 14.68 7.09 -17.24
N VAL A 94 15.17 5.84 -17.30
CA VAL A 94 16.27 5.47 -18.20
C VAL A 94 15.90 5.71 -19.67
N ILE A 95 14.70 5.31 -20.09
CA ILE A 95 14.22 5.58 -21.45
C ILE A 95 14.21 7.09 -21.73
N ASP A 96 13.71 7.90 -20.80
CA ASP A 96 13.68 9.35 -20.98
C ASP A 96 15.08 9.94 -21.17
N PHE A 97 16.05 9.54 -20.35
CA PHE A 97 17.42 10.03 -20.49
C PHE A 97 18.09 9.58 -21.80
N VAL A 98 17.88 8.33 -22.21
CA VAL A 98 18.43 7.82 -23.47
C VAL A 98 17.83 8.58 -24.65
N VAL A 99 16.50 8.72 -24.72
CA VAL A 99 15.82 9.44 -25.80
C VAL A 99 16.24 10.91 -25.84
N ALA A 100 16.32 11.58 -24.69
CA ALA A 100 16.77 12.96 -24.61
C ALA A 100 18.21 13.12 -25.13
N SER A 101 19.13 12.24 -24.74
CA SER A 101 20.53 12.29 -25.19
C SER A 101 20.67 12.11 -26.70
N ILE A 102 19.88 11.22 -27.30
CA ILE A 102 19.88 10.96 -28.75
C ILE A 102 19.34 12.18 -29.51
N LEU A 103 18.21 12.76 -29.07
CA LEU A 103 17.63 13.95 -29.70
C LEU A 103 18.57 15.15 -29.63
N MET A 104 19.23 15.35 -28.48
CA MET A 104 20.24 16.39 -28.31
C MET A 104 21.43 16.17 -29.25
N SER A 105 21.89 14.92 -29.41
CA SER A 105 22.97 14.59 -30.34
C SER A 105 22.60 14.82 -31.81
N MET A 106 21.32 14.74 -32.17
CA MET A 106 20.82 15.05 -33.52
C MET A 106 20.59 16.55 -33.76
N GLY A 107 20.79 17.40 -32.76
CA GLY A 107 20.52 18.83 -32.85
C GLY A 107 19.03 19.20 -32.81
N MET A 108 18.13 18.24 -32.51
CA MET A 108 16.68 18.46 -32.45
C MET A 108 16.24 19.00 -31.08
N MET A 109 16.68 20.21 -30.74
CA MET A 109 16.37 20.84 -29.44
C MET A 109 14.90 21.26 -29.28
N MET A 110 14.17 21.43 -30.39
CA MET A 110 12.80 21.96 -30.39
C MET A 110 11.73 20.88 -30.22
N ILE A 111 12.08 19.59 -30.33
CA ILE A 111 11.15 18.49 -30.16
C ILE A 111 11.19 18.04 -28.69
N PRO A 112 10.09 18.13 -27.93
CA PRO A 112 10.06 17.64 -26.56
C PRO A 112 10.34 16.13 -26.52
N PRO A 113 11.39 15.68 -25.81
CA PRO A 113 11.76 14.25 -25.75
C PRO A 113 10.64 13.33 -25.26
N MET A 114 9.73 13.87 -24.45
CA MET A 114 8.59 13.14 -23.89
C MET A 114 7.67 12.54 -24.95
N PHE A 115 7.43 13.23 -26.08
CA PHE A 115 6.58 12.70 -27.16
C PHE A 115 7.22 11.50 -27.85
N ILE A 116 8.55 11.50 -27.95
CA ILE A 116 9.30 10.41 -28.56
C ILE A 116 9.46 9.25 -27.58
N SER A 117 9.66 9.52 -26.28
CA SER A 117 9.87 8.47 -25.28
C SER A 117 8.59 7.71 -24.91
N LEU A 118 7.42 8.34 -24.98
CA LEU A 118 6.13 7.74 -24.63
C LEU A 118 5.86 6.38 -25.32
N PRO A 119 5.95 6.22 -26.66
CA PRO A 119 5.71 4.93 -27.31
C PRO A 119 6.70 3.85 -26.84
N PHE A 120 7.97 4.18 -26.59
CA PHE A 120 8.95 3.22 -26.06
C PHE A 120 8.61 2.78 -24.64
N LYS A 121 8.13 3.69 -23.78
CA LYS A 121 7.66 3.34 -22.43
C LYS A 121 6.47 2.39 -22.49
N LEU A 122 5.49 2.69 -23.35
CA LEU A 122 4.31 1.83 -23.53
C LEU A 122 4.72 0.45 -24.05
N MET A 123 5.63 0.41 -25.03
CA MET A 123 6.16 -0.84 -25.56
C MET A 123 6.88 -1.64 -24.48
N LEU A 124 7.78 -1.03 -23.71
CA LEU A 124 8.47 -1.70 -22.59
C LEU A 124 7.46 -2.24 -21.57
N PHE A 125 6.47 -1.43 -21.19
CA PHE A 125 5.47 -1.81 -20.21
C PHE A 125 4.62 -3.00 -20.67
N VAL A 126 4.22 -3.04 -21.95
CA VAL A 126 3.47 -4.17 -22.51
C VAL A 126 4.35 -5.41 -22.65
N LEU A 127 5.58 -5.26 -23.15
CA LEU A 127 6.51 -6.39 -23.34
C LEU A 127 6.96 -7.04 -22.03
N ALA A 128 6.98 -6.27 -20.94
CA ALA A 128 7.33 -6.76 -19.62
C ALA A 128 6.12 -7.29 -18.83
N ASP A 129 4.94 -7.41 -19.44
CA ASP A 129 3.67 -7.70 -18.75
C ASP A 129 3.49 -6.81 -17.51
N GLY A 130 3.66 -5.50 -17.70
CA GLY A 130 3.75 -4.52 -16.61
C GLY A 130 2.56 -4.54 -15.66
N TRP A 131 1.34 -4.83 -16.13
CA TRP A 131 0.18 -5.01 -15.27
C TRP A 131 0.31 -6.19 -14.31
N GLU A 132 0.88 -7.31 -14.77
CA GLU A 132 1.12 -8.48 -13.93
C GLU A 132 2.20 -8.18 -12.89
N LEU A 133 3.29 -7.53 -13.29
CA LEU A 133 4.35 -7.10 -12.37
C LEU A 133 3.83 -6.14 -11.29
N LEU A 134 3.04 -5.15 -11.67
CA LEU A 134 2.38 -4.22 -10.73
C LEU A 134 1.51 -4.98 -9.74
N THR A 135 0.65 -5.87 -10.23
CA THR A 135 -0.29 -6.62 -9.40
C THR A 135 0.44 -7.56 -8.44
N LYS A 136 1.48 -8.25 -8.92
CA LYS A 136 2.33 -9.11 -8.08
C LYS A 136 3.05 -8.32 -7.00
N ALA A 137 3.66 -7.18 -7.34
CA ALA A 137 4.36 -6.33 -6.37
C ALA A 137 3.42 -5.84 -5.26
N LEU A 138 2.21 -5.41 -5.62
CA LEU A 138 1.19 -4.97 -4.66
C LEU A 138 0.73 -6.12 -3.76
N ILE A 139 0.45 -7.30 -4.32
CA ILE A 139 0.00 -8.46 -3.52
C ILE A 139 1.11 -8.93 -2.58
N GLN A 140 2.35 -9.02 -3.06
CA GLN A 140 3.51 -9.44 -2.25
C GLN A 140 3.86 -8.45 -1.14
N SER A 141 3.49 -7.18 -1.29
CA SER A 141 3.68 -6.18 -0.24
C SER A 141 2.88 -6.49 1.03
N TYR A 142 1.76 -7.20 0.92
CA TYR A 142 0.93 -7.53 2.08
C TYR A 142 1.31 -8.88 2.68
N LYS A 143 1.50 -8.88 4.00
CA LYS A 143 1.68 -10.10 4.78
C LYS A 143 0.31 -10.54 5.30
N PHE A 144 -0.29 -11.54 4.65
CA PHE A 144 -1.50 -12.20 5.14
C PHE A 144 -1.20 -13.10 6.32
#